data_AF-A0A061S5H6-F1
#
_entry.id   AF-A0A061S5H6-F1
#
_cell.length_a   1.000
_cell.length_b   1.000
_cell.length_c   1.000
_cell.angle_alpha   90.00
_cell.angle_beta   90.00
_cell.angle_gamma   90.00
#
_symmetry.space_group_name_H-M   'P 1'
#
loop_
_entity.id
_entity.type
_entity.pdbx_description
1 polymer ?
#
loop_
_entity_poly.entity_id
_entity_poly.type
_entity_poly.pdbx_seq_one_letter_code
_entity_poly.pdbx_strand_id
1 'polypeptide(L)'
;MATAVQLAAVGGAVACGPRRPPCCLTAAGPAGIAAPRRARRAARVLRADAVHKSKKRQNYGRRSTTEDMYISVQPDWSDLWRVDRAAKLIREGAVGILPTDTFPAFVCDLENKDAVRRLYSVKEMNPSKPLSIMVRDFSDIDEYTHGFPSTNIPGRPDTFRVARQCLPGPYTFILAASKSMPKQCLDFQTGRSKHRKSVGVRMPDNPVCQAVLSQLDHPLLVSSVPLESPDLQEFEDEPIVPDPVYMMDVYGPRGVEFVVDAGPYVGPIIGSTVIDMTTGDISVIRVGKGDVARFGIEGP
;
A
#
# COMPACT_ATOMS: atom_id res chain seq x y z
N MET A 1 -4.05 53.86 -35.90
CA MET A 1 -4.29 55.13 -35.18
C MET A 1 -4.79 54.76 -33.79
N ALA A 2 -3.97 54.65 -32.75
CA ALA A 2 -3.10 55.64 -32.08
C ALA A 2 -3.88 56.71 -31.29
N THR A 3 -3.97 56.51 -29.97
CA THR A 3 -3.97 57.48 -28.83
C THR A 3 -4.42 56.69 -27.59
N ALA A 4 -3.66 56.39 -26.52
CA ALA A 4 -2.54 57.00 -25.78
C ALA A 4 -2.89 58.28 -24.99
N VAL A 5 -2.27 58.39 -23.79
CA VAL A 5 -2.16 59.50 -22.80
C VAL A 5 -3.08 59.34 -21.56
N GLN A 6 -2.66 59.41 -20.28
CA GLN A 6 -1.33 59.35 -19.62
C GLN A 6 -1.49 59.32 -18.07
N LEU A 7 -0.52 58.68 -17.40
CA LEU A 7 0.15 58.94 -16.10
C LEU A 7 -0.58 59.34 -14.79
N ALA A 8 -0.17 58.68 -13.69
CA ALA A 8 0.66 59.29 -12.63
C ALA A 8 1.43 58.22 -11.81
N ALA A 9 2.69 58.52 -11.50
CA ALA A 9 3.67 57.68 -10.81
C ALA A 9 4.23 58.43 -9.58
N VAL A 10 4.58 57.73 -8.49
CA VAL A 10 5.69 58.00 -7.53
C VAL A 10 5.91 56.67 -6.76
N GLY A 11 7.04 55.94 -6.84
CA GLY A 11 8.34 56.17 -6.17
C GLY A 11 8.25 55.81 -4.67
N GLY A 12 9.09 55.01 -4.01
CA GLY A 12 10.27 54.21 -4.36
C GLY A 12 10.80 53.54 -3.07
N ALA A 13 11.39 52.35 -3.22
CA ALA A 13 12.67 51.88 -2.66
C ALA A 13 12.94 51.73 -1.12
N VAL A 14 13.53 50.56 -0.82
CA VAL A 14 14.67 50.26 0.11
C VAL A 14 14.41 49.68 1.53
N ALA A 15 15.18 48.61 1.78
CA ALA A 15 15.85 48.14 3.01
C ALA A 15 15.21 47.09 3.94
N CYS A 16 15.85 45.91 3.89
CA CYS A 16 16.14 45.02 5.02
C CYS A 16 16.77 45.74 6.22
N GLY A 17 16.47 45.27 7.44
CA GLY A 17 17.26 45.58 8.62
C GLY A 17 16.58 45.24 9.95
N PRO A 18 17.22 44.47 10.86
CA PRO A 18 16.63 43.98 12.11
C PRO A 18 16.77 44.97 13.27
N ARG A 19 15.88 44.91 14.27
CA ARG A 19 15.94 45.70 15.52
C ARG A 19 16.24 44.80 16.74
N ARG A 20 17.52 44.75 17.14
CA ARG A 20 18.16 45.26 18.41
C ARG A 20 17.34 45.28 19.75
N PRO A 21 17.95 45.38 20.97
CA PRO A 21 19.37 45.48 21.37
C PRO A 21 19.71 44.74 22.74
N PRO A 22 20.58 45.20 23.69
CA PRO A 22 21.83 44.49 24.07
C PRO A 22 22.00 44.23 25.59
N CYS A 23 23.03 43.46 26.00
CA CYS A 23 23.71 43.57 27.31
C CYS A 23 25.01 42.75 27.24
N CYS A 24 26.17 43.38 26.96
CA CYS A 24 27.15 43.91 27.92
C CYS A 24 28.01 42.83 28.59
N LEU A 25 29.26 42.73 28.09
CA LEU A 25 30.42 42.03 28.64
C LEU A 25 31.38 43.07 29.22
N THR A 26 31.89 42.83 30.43
CA THR A 26 33.20 43.23 31.04
C THR A 26 33.10 42.91 32.56
N ALA A 27 34.10 42.66 33.39
CA ALA A 27 35.50 42.20 33.34
C ALA A 27 35.95 42.04 34.83
N ALA A 28 37.02 41.25 35.07
CA ALA A 28 37.95 41.26 36.23
C ALA A 28 37.55 40.66 37.62
N GLY A 29 38.46 39.83 38.18
CA GLY A 29 38.39 39.15 39.51
C GLY A 29 38.95 39.97 40.69
N PRO A 30 39.70 39.43 41.69
CA PRO A 30 39.97 38.04 42.10
C PRO A 30 39.82 37.80 43.65
N ALA A 31 40.32 36.65 44.12
CA ALA A 31 40.79 36.30 45.48
C ALA A 31 39.86 35.50 46.42
N GLY A 32 40.40 34.39 46.95
CA GLY A 32 39.80 33.65 48.08
C GLY A 32 40.27 32.20 48.22
N ILE A 33 41.35 31.99 48.97
CA ILE A 33 42.00 30.72 49.31
C ILE A 33 41.11 29.84 50.22
N ALA A 34 41.01 28.54 49.95
CA ALA A 34 41.09 27.45 50.96
C ALA A 34 40.83 26.05 50.35
N ALA A 35 41.79 25.14 50.54
CA ALA A 35 41.61 23.68 50.44
C ALA A 35 41.52 23.08 51.87
N PRO A 36 41.43 21.74 52.05
CA PRO A 36 40.35 20.85 51.68
C PRO A 36 39.77 20.13 52.92
N ARG A 37 38.57 19.55 52.85
CA ARG A 37 38.15 18.50 53.80
C ARG A 37 37.55 17.30 53.07
N ARG A 38 38.25 16.18 53.19
CA ARG A 38 37.88 14.83 52.77
C ARG A 38 36.49 14.48 53.30
N ALA A 39 35.60 14.05 52.42
CA ALA A 39 34.43 13.25 52.78
C ALA A 39 34.28 12.10 51.77
N ARG A 40 34.04 10.92 52.32
CA ARG A 40 34.16 9.59 51.73
C ARG A 40 33.23 9.41 50.51
N ARG A 41 33.78 8.93 49.38
CA ARG A 41 32.99 8.35 48.28
C ARG A 41 32.37 7.03 48.78
N ALA A 42 31.06 7.03 49.02
CA ALA A 42 30.27 5.80 49.02
C ALA A 42 29.86 5.52 47.57
N ALA A 43 30.34 4.40 47.02
CA ALA A 43 29.92 3.90 45.73
C ALA A 43 28.45 3.45 45.81
N ARG A 44 27.53 4.29 45.37
CA ARG A 44 26.13 3.92 45.18
C ARG A 44 26.00 3.30 43.78
N VAL A 45 25.96 1.98 43.76
CA VAL A 45 25.60 1.14 42.61
C VAL A 45 24.29 1.66 42.04
N LEU A 46 24.32 2.20 40.82
CA LEU A 46 23.12 2.46 40.04
C LEU A 46 22.55 1.11 39.63
N ARG A 47 21.45 0.70 40.28
CA ARG A 47 20.58 -0.36 39.78
C ARG A 47 20.03 0.11 38.45
N ALA A 48 20.45 -0.54 37.37
CA ALA A 48 19.77 -0.43 36.09
C ALA A 48 18.38 -1.04 36.25
N ASP A 49 17.35 -0.21 36.14
CA ASP A 49 15.98 -0.69 36.05
C ASP A 49 15.87 -1.62 34.83
N ALA A 50 15.56 -2.87 35.13
CA ALA A 50 15.36 -3.93 34.16
C ALA A 50 14.16 -3.58 33.28
N VAL A 51 14.43 -3.03 32.10
CA VAL A 51 13.51 -3.03 30.97
C VAL A 51 13.05 -4.47 30.79
N HIS A 52 11.76 -4.71 31.07
CA HIS A 52 11.09 -5.96 30.75
C HIS A 52 11.22 -6.19 29.25
N LYS A 53 12.23 -6.97 28.85
CA LYS A 53 12.34 -7.52 27.49
C LYS A 53 11.16 -8.45 27.29
N SER A 54 10.15 -7.94 26.60
CA SER A 54 8.99 -8.70 26.14
C SER A 54 9.47 -9.93 25.36
N LYS A 55 9.21 -11.12 25.90
CA LYS A 55 9.43 -12.43 25.27
C LYS A 55 8.39 -12.63 24.16
N LYS A 56 8.49 -11.86 23.07
CA LYS A 56 7.64 -11.99 21.88
C LYS A 56 8.43 -11.82 20.58
N ARG A 57 9.60 -12.45 20.52
CA ARG A 57 10.47 -12.57 19.33
C ARG A 57 10.83 -14.03 19.06
N GLN A 58 9.87 -14.94 19.24
CA GLN A 58 10.04 -16.35 18.91
C GLN A 58 8.90 -16.77 17.99
N ASN A 59 9.17 -16.67 16.68
CA ASN A 59 8.73 -17.58 15.60
C ASN A 59 9.02 -17.00 14.20
N TYR A 60 10.18 -16.38 14.00
CA TYR A 60 10.74 -16.21 12.66
C TYR A 60 11.77 -17.33 12.47
N GLY A 61 11.28 -18.46 12.00
CA GLY A 61 12.08 -19.66 11.86
C GLY A 61 11.40 -20.70 11.00
N ARG A 62 10.71 -20.28 9.93
CA ARG A 62 10.33 -21.20 8.88
C ARG A 62 11.39 -21.09 7.79
N ARG A 63 12.26 -22.10 7.71
CA ARG A 63 13.08 -22.29 6.50
C ARG A 63 12.12 -22.79 5.43
N SER A 64 11.64 -21.87 4.60
CA SER A 64 10.97 -22.21 3.35
C SER A 64 11.91 -23.10 2.53
N THR A 65 11.42 -24.21 2.00
CA THR A 65 12.20 -24.95 0.99
C THR A 65 12.25 -24.11 -0.29
N THR A 66 13.25 -24.29 -1.15
CA THR A 66 13.32 -23.53 -2.43
C THR A 66 12.07 -23.74 -3.28
N GLU A 67 11.47 -24.93 -3.21
CA GLU A 67 10.21 -25.27 -3.88
C GLU A 67 9.00 -24.51 -3.32
N ASP A 68 9.04 -24.11 -2.06
CA ASP A 68 7.98 -23.31 -1.44
C ASP A 68 8.07 -21.83 -1.83
N MET A 69 9.25 -21.37 -2.22
CA MET A 69 9.48 -19.98 -2.63
C MET A 69 8.98 -19.71 -4.04
N TYR A 70 9.02 -20.71 -4.92
CA TYR A 70 8.68 -20.58 -6.33
C TYR A 70 7.62 -21.60 -6.73
N ILE A 71 6.41 -21.11 -6.99
CA ILE A 71 5.28 -21.94 -7.42
C ILE A 71 5.06 -21.67 -8.90
N SER A 72 5.57 -22.56 -9.75
CA SER A 72 5.43 -22.41 -11.21
C SER A 72 4.19 -23.14 -11.72
N VAL A 73 3.37 -22.41 -12.46
CA VAL A 73 2.14 -22.83 -13.14
C VAL A 73 2.36 -22.68 -14.65
N GLN A 74 1.94 -23.68 -15.42
CA GLN A 74 2.04 -23.64 -16.87
C GLN A 74 1.18 -22.50 -17.45
N PRO A 75 1.62 -21.82 -18.52
CA PRO A 75 0.86 -20.75 -19.16
C PRO A 75 -0.48 -21.20 -19.76
N ASP A 76 -0.63 -22.51 -20.02
CA ASP A 76 -1.87 -23.11 -20.52
C ASP A 76 -2.88 -23.45 -19.40
N TRP A 77 -2.52 -23.17 -18.14
CA TRP A 77 -3.34 -23.41 -16.94
C TRP A 77 -3.66 -24.89 -16.68
N SER A 78 -2.92 -25.81 -17.29
CA SER A 78 -3.15 -27.26 -17.16
C SER A 78 -2.88 -27.80 -15.75
N ASP A 79 -2.02 -27.12 -14.98
CA ASP A 79 -1.56 -27.53 -13.65
C ASP A 79 -1.95 -26.55 -12.54
N LEU A 80 -3.10 -25.88 -12.68
CA LEU A 80 -3.61 -24.93 -11.67
C LEU A 80 -3.70 -25.50 -10.25
N TRP A 81 -3.82 -26.82 -10.07
CA TRP A 81 -3.77 -27.48 -8.75
C TRP A 81 -2.47 -27.18 -7.97
N ARG A 82 -1.40 -26.73 -8.62
CA ARG A 82 -0.17 -26.30 -7.93
C ARG A 82 -0.38 -25.08 -7.05
N VAL A 83 -1.38 -24.26 -7.32
CA VAL A 83 -1.71 -23.08 -6.52
C VAL A 83 -2.27 -23.45 -5.14
N ASP A 84 -2.63 -24.72 -4.91
CA ASP A 84 -2.97 -25.25 -3.59
C ASP A 84 -1.88 -24.97 -2.56
N ARG A 85 -0.62 -24.97 -3.02
CA ARG A 85 0.51 -24.62 -2.17
C ARG A 85 0.47 -23.14 -1.76
N ALA A 86 0.16 -22.24 -2.69
CA ALA A 86 0.05 -20.81 -2.41
C ALA A 86 -1.08 -20.54 -1.42
N ALA A 87 -2.26 -21.14 -1.62
CA ALA A 87 -3.38 -21.04 -0.70
C ALA A 87 -3.01 -21.53 0.71
N LYS A 88 -2.30 -22.66 0.81
CA LYS A 88 -1.79 -23.17 2.10
C LYS A 88 -0.84 -22.18 2.79
N LEU A 89 0.16 -21.66 2.07
CA LEU A 89 1.12 -20.70 2.62
C LEU A 89 0.40 -19.43 3.12
N ILE A 90 -0.57 -18.94 2.35
CA ILE A 90 -1.40 -17.79 2.74
C ILE A 90 -2.14 -18.06 4.06
N ARG A 91 -2.83 -19.21 4.20
CA ARG A 91 -3.52 -19.59 5.45
C ARG A 91 -2.57 -19.71 6.64
N GLU A 92 -1.33 -20.12 6.40
CA GLU A 92 -0.26 -20.16 7.41
C GLU A 92 0.29 -18.76 7.75
N GLY A 93 -0.26 -17.71 7.11
CA GLY A 93 0.03 -16.31 7.35
C GLY A 93 1.12 -15.73 6.45
N ALA A 94 1.58 -16.44 5.42
CA ALA A 94 2.64 -15.99 4.53
C ALA A 94 2.23 -14.76 3.72
N VAL A 95 3.22 -13.93 3.39
CA VAL A 95 3.08 -12.87 2.39
C VAL A 95 3.71 -13.36 1.10
N GLY A 96 3.00 -13.26 -0.01
CA GLY A 96 3.49 -13.72 -1.32
C GLY A 96 3.19 -12.75 -2.43
N ILE A 97 3.55 -13.13 -3.65
CA ILE A 97 3.25 -12.39 -4.87
C ILE A 97 2.43 -13.28 -5.81
N LEU A 98 1.32 -12.74 -6.31
CA LEU A 98 0.51 -13.37 -7.35
C LEU A 98 0.57 -12.57 -8.65
N PRO A 99 0.57 -13.25 -9.82
CA PRO A 99 0.40 -12.62 -11.11
C PRO A 99 -1.04 -12.10 -11.23
N THR A 100 -1.24 -10.93 -11.83
CA THR A 100 -2.60 -10.41 -12.11
C THR A 100 -2.73 -10.00 -13.57
N ASP A 101 -3.93 -9.58 -13.96
CA ASP A 101 -4.25 -8.98 -15.27
C ASP A 101 -3.64 -7.57 -15.48
N THR A 102 -2.94 -7.03 -14.48
CA THR A 102 -2.18 -5.76 -14.50
C THR A 102 -0.79 -5.97 -13.87
N PHE A 103 -0.33 -5.05 -13.01
CA PHE A 103 0.82 -5.28 -12.12
C PHE A 103 0.63 -6.52 -11.22
N PRO A 104 1.69 -7.32 -11.01
CA PRO A 104 1.75 -8.29 -9.94
C PRO A 104 1.34 -7.68 -8.61
N ALA A 105 0.73 -8.48 -7.74
CA ALA A 105 0.25 -8.02 -6.45
C ALA A 105 0.92 -8.79 -5.32
N PHE A 106 1.40 -8.06 -4.32
CA PHE A 106 1.61 -8.65 -3.00
C PHE A 106 0.26 -9.07 -2.44
N VAL A 107 0.22 -10.25 -1.84
CA VAL A 107 -0.97 -10.82 -1.22
C VAL A 107 -0.66 -11.34 0.17
N CYS A 108 -1.64 -11.24 1.06
CA CYS A 108 -1.63 -11.98 2.32
C CYS A 108 -3.06 -12.28 2.78
N ASP A 109 -3.16 -13.15 3.79
CA ASP A 109 -4.40 -13.45 4.46
C ASP A 109 -4.99 -12.19 5.12
N LEU A 110 -6.25 -11.91 4.78
CA LEU A 110 -7.01 -10.76 5.25
C LEU A 110 -7.27 -10.78 6.76
N GLU A 111 -7.51 -11.96 7.33
CA GLU A 111 -7.83 -12.14 8.74
C GLU A 111 -6.56 -12.21 9.61
N ASN A 112 -5.42 -12.54 9.01
CA ASN A 112 -4.16 -12.67 9.73
C ASN A 112 -3.49 -11.31 10.00
N LYS A 113 -3.71 -10.77 11.20
CA LYS A 113 -3.13 -9.49 11.65
C LYS A 113 -1.60 -9.39 11.54
N ASP A 114 -0.88 -10.50 11.71
CA ASP A 114 0.58 -10.49 11.59
C ASP A 114 1.00 -10.44 10.11
N ALA A 115 0.30 -11.18 9.24
CA ALA A 115 0.50 -11.11 7.79
C ALA A 115 0.21 -9.70 7.23
N VAL A 116 -0.88 -9.06 7.67
CA VAL A 116 -1.20 -7.67 7.32
C VAL A 116 -0.07 -6.70 7.71
N ARG A 117 0.46 -6.83 8.93
CA ARG A 117 1.60 -6.02 9.37
C ARG A 117 2.83 -6.23 8.51
N ARG A 118 3.13 -7.48 8.16
CA ARG A 118 4.27 -7.81 7.29
C ARG A 118 4.08 -7.23 5.90
N LEU A 119 2.88 -7.28 5.33
CA LEU A 119 2.59 -6.69 4.03
C LEU A 119 2.86 -5.17 4.01
N TYR A 120 2.43 -4.44 5.04
CA TYR A 120 2.76 -3.01 5.17
C TYR A 120 4.29 -2.76 5.25
N SER A 121 5.01 -3.61 5.99
CA SER A 121 6.47 -3.53 6.09
C SER A 121 7.19 -3.86 4.77
N VAL A 122 6.78 -4.93 4.08
CA VAL A 122 7.33 -5.36 2.78
C VAL A 122 7.22 -4.24 1.76
N LYS A 123 6.09 -3.53 1.76
CA LYS A 123 5.83 -2.42 0.83
C LYS A 123 6.41 -1.08 1.30
N GLU A 124 6.94 -0.99 2.53
CA GLU A 124 7.33 0.28 3.16
C GLU A 124 6.20 1.33 3.13
N MET A 125 4.96 0.86 3.27
CA MET A 125 3.78 1.70 3.15
C MET A 125 3.37 2.24 4.52
N ASN A 126 3.04 3.53 4.58
CA ASN A 126 2.44 4.10 5.78
C ASN A 126 1.12 3.34 6.08
N PRO A 127 0.96 2.78 7.30
CA PRO A 127 -0.27 2.21 7.83
C PRO A 127 -1.58 2.97 7.56
N SER A 128 -1.49 4.28 7.39
CA SER A 128 -2.63 5.17 7.14
C SER A 128 -3.18 5.03 5.72
N LYS A 129 -2.38 4.53 4.77
CA LYS A 129 -2.80 4.35 3.38
C LYS A 129 -3.59 3.04 3.22
N PRO A 130 -4.70 3.03 2.46
CA PRO A 130 -5.49 1.82 2.24
C PRO A 130 -4.75 0.80 1.41
N LEU A 131 -4.90 -0.45 1.81
CA LEU A 131 -4.72 -1.59 0.93
C LEU A 131 -6.06 -1.93 0.28
N SER A 132 -6.02 -2.77 -0.76
CA SER A 132 -7.21 -3.26 -1.44
C SER A 132 -7.48 -4.70 -1.04
N ILE A 133 -8.70 -5.16 -1.18
CA ILE A 133 -9.04 -6.58 -1.15
C ILE A 133 -9.13 -7.13 -2.57
N MET A 134 -8.68 -8.36 -2.75
CA MET A 134 -8.86 -9.12 -3.96
C MET A 134 -9.92 -10.18 -3.72
N VAL A 135 -11.02 -10.07 -4.45
CA VAL A 135 -12.25 -10.83 -4.26
C VAL A 135 -12.45 -11.84 -5.39
N ARG A 136 -13.15 -12.94 -5.08
CA ARG A 136 -13.50 -13.98 -6.05
C ARG A 136 -14.66 -13.56 -6.92
N ASP A 137 -15.75 -13.12 -6.29
CA ASP A 137 -17.01 -12.80 -6.95
C ASP A 137 -17.76 -11.64 -6.25
N PHE A 138 -18.97 -11.33 -6.70
CA PHE A 138 -19.77 -10.23 -6.17
C PHE A 138 -20.25 -10.48 -4.73
N SER A 139 -20.36 -11.74 -4.31
CA SER A 139 -20.78 -12.09 -2.94
C SER A 139 -19.76 -11.60 -1.92
N ASP A 140 -18.47 -11.77 -2.21
CA ASP A 140 -17.38 -11.20 -1.40
C ASP A 140 -17.47 -9.66 -1.33
N ILE A 141 -17.83 -9.01 -2.45
CA ILE A 141 -17.99 -7.55 -2.47
C ILE A 141 -19.11 -7.14 -1.52
N ASP A 142 -20.27 -7.78 -1.62
CA ASP A 142 -21.44 -7.47 -0.79
C ASP A 142 -21.23 -7.83 0.69
N GLU A 143 -20.40 -8.82 0.99
CA GLU A 143 -20.05 -9.18 2.36
C GLU A 143 -19.10 -8.17 3.01
N TYR A 144 -18.02 -7.80 2.33
CA TYR A 144 -16.95 -6.96 2.90
C TYR A 144 -17.16 -5.46 2.65
N THR A 145 -18.13 -5.07 1.83
CA THR A 145 -18.48 -3.68 1.53
C THR A 145 -19.98 -3.43 1.63
N HIS A 146 -20.41 -2.18 1.46
CA HIS A 146 -21.82 -1.83 1.31
C HIS A 146 -22.34 -2.04 -0.12
N GLY A 147 -21.56 -2.71 -0.98
CA GLY A 147 -21.88 -2.92 -2.39
C GLY A 147 -21.67 -1.67 -3.24
N PHE A 148 -22.03 -1.78 -4.52
CA PHE A 148 -22.03 -0.65 -5.44
C PHE A 148 -23.23 0.28 -5.13
N PRO A 149 -23.03 1.60 -5.06
CA PRO A 149 -24.10 2.52 -4.70
C PRO A 149 -25.16 2.55 -5.80
N SER A 150 -26.41 2.20 -5.49
CA SER A 150 -27.52 2.33 -6.44
C SER A 150 -27.87 3.81 -6.64
N THR A 151 -27.30 4.43 -7.67
CA THR A 151 -27.64 5.80 -8.06
C THR A 151 -28.64 5.78 -9.22
N ASN A 152 -29.92 5.83 -8.88
CA ASN A 152 -31.00 6.04 -9.84
C ASN A 152 -31.16 7.53 -10.16
N ILE A 153 -30.09 8.16 -10.68
CA ILE A 153 -30.14 9.55 -11.15
C ILE A 153 -30.56 9.52 -12.62
N PRO A 154 -31.67 10.19 -13.02
CA PRO A 154 -32.09 10.28 -14.41
C PRO A 154 -30.94 10.78 -15.31
N GLY A 155 -30.60 10.02 -16.34
CA GLY A 155 -29.54 10.38 -17.30
C GLY A 155 -28.13 9.86 -16.96
N ARG A 156 -27.92 9.18 -15.83
CA ARG A 156 -26.66 8.47 -15.54
C ARG A 156 -26.81 6.95 -15.66
N PRO A 157 -25.77 6.23 -16.10
CA PRO A 157 -25.79 4.78 -16.12
C PRO A 157 -25.75 4.23 -14.69
N ASP A 158 -26.52 3.16 -14.45
CA ASP A 158 -26.49 2.41 -13.19
C ASP A 158 -25.06 1.87 -12.93
N THR A 159 -24.46 2.32 -11.83
CA THR A 159 -23.09 2.00 -11.42
C THR A 159 -22.87 0.50 -11.26
N PHE A 160 -23.84 -0.23 -10.69
CA PHE A 160 -23.75 -1.67 -10.52
C PHE A 160 -23.77 -2.37 -11.88
N ARG A 161 -24.65 -1.91 -12.78
CA ARG A 161 -24.73 -2.46 -14.14
C ARG A 161 -23.43 -2.25 -14.92
N VAL A 162 -22.81 -1.08 -14.80
CA VAL A 162 -21.51 -0.81 -15.44
C VAL A 162 -20.41 -1.65 -14.79
N ALA A 163 -20.33 -1.68 -13.45
CA ALA A 163 -19.32 -2.46 -12.74
C ALA A 163 -19.41 -3.96 -13.08
N ARG A 164 -20.62 -4.50 -13.22
CA ARG A 164 -20.85 -5.89 -13.64
C ARG A 164 -20.34 -6.20 -15.06
N GLN A 165 -20.31 -5.21 -15.95
CA GLN A 165 -19.73 -5.37 -17.29
C GLN A 165 -18.21 -5.23 -17.31
N CYS A 166 -17.64 -4.63 -16.26
CA CYS A 166 -16.21 -4.36 -16.12
C CYS A 166 -15.48 -5.42 -15.28
N LEU A 167 -16.20 -6.25 -14.52
CA LEU A 167 -15.64 -7.26 -13.63
C LEU A 167 -16.01 -8.69 -14.09
N PRO A 168 -15.09 -9.66 -14.01
CA PRO A 168 -13.66 -9.51 -13.66
C PRO A 168 -12.88 -8.64 -14.65
N GLY A 169 -11.85 -7.93 -14.19
CA GLY A 169 -11.06 -7.08 -15.07
C GLY A 169 -10.16 -6.06 -14.35
N PRO A 170 -9.52 -5.16 -15.13
CA PRO A 170 -8.45 -4.29 -14.67
C PRO A 170 -8.96 -3.03 -13.95
N TYR A 171 -9.90 -3.21 -13.03
CA TYR A 171 -10.52 -2.15 -12.26
C TYR A 171 -10.27 -2.33 -10.77
N THR A 172 -10.24 -1.21 -10.05
CA THR A 172 -10.22 -1.19 -8.59
C THR A 172 -11.24 -0.17 -8.12
N PHE A 173 -12.28 -0.65 -7.45
CA PHE A 173 -13.37 0.20 -6.95
C PHE A 173 -13.16 0.52 -5.49
N ILE A 174 -13.12 1.80 -5.13
CA ILE A 174 -13.11 2.22 -3.74
C ILE A 174 -14.57 2.28 -3.27
N LEU A 175 -14.92 1.35 -2.39
CA LEU A 175 -16.27 1.17 -1.87
C LEU A 175 -16.30 1.40 -0.36
N ALA A 176 -17.47 1.71 0.18
CA ALA A 176 -17.64 1.82 1.62
C ALA A 176 -17.52 0.45 2.28
N ALA A 177 -16.62 0.30 3.26
CA ALA A 177 -16.36 -0.97 3.93
C ALA A 177 -17.52 -1.35 4.87
N SER A 178 -17.87 -2.64 4.92
CA SER A 178 -18.89 -3.17 5.81
C SER A 178 -18.33 -3.44 7.20
N LYS A 179 -19.17 -3.95 8.11
CA LYS A 179 -18.75 -4.39 9.45
C LYS A 179 -17.97 -5.71 9.44
N SER A 180 -18.12 -6.53 8.40
CA SER A 180 -17.39 -7.80 8.24
C SER A 180 -15.91 -7.56 7.95
N MET A 181 -15.56 -6.37 7.47
CA MET A 181 -14.18 -6.00 7.19
C MET A 181 -13.32 -6.00 8.47
N PRO A 182 -12.22 -6.78 8.52
CA PRO A 182 -11.40 -6.81 9.71
C PRO A 182 -10.78 -5.45 10.05
N LYS A 183 -10.93 -5.03 11.32
CA LYS A 183 -10.53 -3.69 11.77
C LYS A 183 -9.04 -3.39 11.52
N GLN A 184 -8.18 -4.41 11.55
CA GLN A 184 -6.75 -4.23 11.26
C GLN A 184 -6.45 -3.72 9.84
N CYS A 185 -7.37 -3.94 8.90
CA CYS A 185 -7.24 -3.48 7.51
C CYS A 185 -7.73 -2.03 7.33
N LEU A 186 -8.58 -1.56 8.25
CA LEU A 186 -9.16 -0.22 8.24
C LEU A 186 -8.39 0.75 9.15
N ASP A 187 -7.81 0.28 10.26
CA ASP A 187 -7.07 1.09 11.23
C ASP A 187 -5.82 0.36 11.69
N PHE A 188 -4.70 0.58 11.01
CA PHE A 188 -3.42 -0.02 11.43
C PHE A 188 -2.69 0.84 12.47
N GLN A 189 -2.96 2.15 12.55
CA GLN A 189 -2.36 3.02 13.56
C GLN A 189 -3.38 3.95 14.20
N THR A 190 -3.39 3.92 15.54
CA THR A 190 -4.09 4.80 16.49
C THR A 190 -5.49 4.34 16.89
N GLY A 191 -5.60 3.85 18.14
CA GLY A 191 -6.86 3.75 18.89
C GLY A 191 -7.51 5.11 19.20
N ARG A 192 -7.32 6.09 18.32
CA ARG A 192 -7.79 7.49 18.38
C ARG A 192 -7.83 8.09 16.98
N SER A 193 -8.60 7.53 16.05
CA SER A 193 -9.09 8.32 14.92
C SER A 193 -10.27 7.61 14.26
N LYS A 194 -11.10 8.39 13.60
CA LYS A 194 -12.32 8.02 12.89
C LYS A 194 -12.07 6.76 12.04
N HIS A 195 -12.75 5.65 12.35
CA HIS A 195 -12.68 4.41 11.56
C HIS A 195 -12.77 4.74 10.07
N ARG A 196 -11.76 4.32 9.31
CA ARG A 196 -11.79 4.45 7.85
C ARG A 196 -12.98 3.68 7.32
N LYS A 197 -13.77 4.34 6.48
CA LYS A 197 -15.06 3.81 6.01
C LYS A 197 -14.99 3.21 4.61
N SER A 198 -13.81 3.06 4.02
CA SER A 198 -13.69 2.59 2.64
C SER A 198 -12.49 1.69 2.40
N VAL A 199 -12.62 0.84 1.39
CA VAL A 199 -11.64 -0.17 0.97
C VAL A 199 -11.62 -0.25 -0.55
N GLY A 200 -10.44 -0.46 -1.15
CA GLY A 200 -10.33 -0.76 -2.58
C GLY A 200 -10.71 -2.22 -2.83
N VAL A 201 -11.49 -2.50 -3.86
CA VAL A 201 -11.96 -3.83 -4.23
C VAL A 201 -11.50 -4.15 -5.63
N ARG A 202 -10.91 -5.33 -5.80
CA ARG A 202 -10.39 -5.79 -7.09
C ARG A 202 -10.85 -7.23 -7.35
N MET A 203 -11.40 -7.48 -8.54
CA MET A 203 -11.74 -8.82 -9.02
C MET A 203 -10.92 -9.08 -10.30
N PRO A 204 -9.71 -9.66 -10.18
CA PRO A 204 -8.80 -9.82 -11.30
C PRO A 204 -9.31 -10.88 -12.28
N ASP A 205 -9.14 -10.61 -13.57
CA ASP A 205 -9.36 -11.59 -14.64
C ASP A 205 -8.08 -12.40 -14.90
N ASN A 206 -7.60 -13.10 -13.87
CA ASN A 206 -6.42 -13.96 -13.95
C ASN A 206 -6.77 -15.35 -13.39
N PRO A 207 -6.64 -16.43 -14.19
CA PRO A 207 -6.99 -17.79 -13.76
C PRO A 207 -6.24 -18.26 -12.50
N VAL A 208 -4.98 -17.87 -12.33
CA VAL A 208 -4.17 -18.20 -11.13
C VAL A 208 -4.73 -17.52 -9.90
N CYS A 209 -5.04 -16.22 -9.97
CA CYS A 209 -5.68 -15.51 -8.86
C CYS A 209 -7.00 -16.16 -8.48
N GLN A 210 -7.85 -16.45 -9.47
CA GLN A 210 -9.15 -17.07 -9.23
C GLN A 210 -9.01 -18.47 -8.62
N ALA A 211 -8.06 -19.26 -9.09
CA ALA A 211 -7.78 -20.59 -8.53
C ALA A 211 -7.28 -20.51 -7.08
N VAL A 212 -6.38 -19.56 -6.74
CA VAL A 212 -5.97 -19.33 -5.34
C VAL A 212 -7.16 -18.91 -4.49
N LEU A 213 -7.92 -17.90 -4.94
CA LEU A 213 -9.07 -17.38 -4.22
C LEU A 213 -10.12 -18.47 -3.98
N SER A 214 -10.36 -19.36 -4.95
CA SER A 214 -11.34 -20.45 -4.86
C SER A 214 -11.08 -21.43 -3.70
N GLN A 215 -9.85 -21.46 -3.19
CA GLN A 215 -9.44 -22.34 -2.10
C GLN A 215 -9.45 -21.67 -0.72
N LEU A 216 -9.71 -20.37 -0.67
CA LEU A 216 -9.75 -19.60 0.56
C LEU A 216 -11.19 -19.33 0.96
N ASP A 217 -11.46 -19.18 2.25
CA ASP A 217 -12.82 -18.93 2.73
C ASP A 217 -13.17 -17.43 2.72
N HIS A 218 -12.19 -16.57 2.42
CA HIS A 218 -12.33 -15.12 2.41
C HIS A 218 -11.39 -14.47 1.38
N PRO A 219 -11.60 -13.19 1.04
CA PRO A 219 -10.72 -12.42 0.16
C PRO A 219 -9.29 -12.32 0.65
N LEU A 220 -8.40 -11.92 -0.25
CA LEU A 220 -7.01 -11.59 0.06
C LEU A 220 -6.84 -10.10 0.30
N LEU A 221 -5.93 -9.73 1.19
CA LEU A 221 -5.44 -8.35 1.26
C LEU A 221 -4.30 -8.16 0.26
N VAL A 222 -4.40 -7.13 -0.58
CA VAL A 222 -3.49 -6.95 -1.72
C VAL A 222 -2.96 -5.54 -1.90
N SER A 223 -1.81 -5.48 -2.55
CA SER A 223 -1.21 -4.24 -3.04
C SER A 223 -0.36 -4.48 -4.26
N SER A 224 -0.35 -3.56 -5.23
CA SER A 224 0.53 -3.68 -6.40
C SER A 224 2.01 -3.70 -5.99
N VAL A 225 2.78 -4.57 -6.64
CA VAL A 225 4.25 -4.59 -6.56
C VAL A 225 4.76 -3.39 -7.37
N PRO A 226 5.59 -2.50 -6.79
CA PRO A 226 6.26 -1.46 -7.55
C PRO A 226 7.18 -2.10 -8.60
N LEU A 227 6.98 -1.73 -9.87
CA LEU A 227 7.91 -2.07 -10.94
C LEU A 227 8.90 -0.91 -11.08
N GLU A 228 9.82 -0.81 -10.13
CA GLU A 228 11.01 0.03 -10.29
C GLU A 228 12.15 -0.94 -10.62
N SER A 229 12.38 -1.19 -11.90
CA SER A 229 13.63 -1.82 -12.30
C SER A 229 14.52 -0.76 -12.93
N PRO A 230 15.79 -0.64 -12.49
CA PRO A 230 16.79 0.22 -13.14
C PRO A 230 17.03 -0.17 -14.60
N ASP A 231 16.84 -1.46 -14.92
CA ASP A 231 17.15 -2.04 -16.22
C ASP A 231 15.97 -1.92 -17.23
N LEU A 232 14.77 -1.63 -16.74
CA LEU A 232 13.57 -1.33 -17.55
C LEU A 232 13.62 0.07 -18.17
N GLN A 233 14.59 0.90 -17.79
CA GLN A 233 14.84 2.20 -18.45
C GLN A 233 15.63 2.05 -19.75
N GLU A 234 16.29 0.91 -20.01
CA GLU A 234 17.06 0.68 -21.23
C GLU A 234 16.27 -0.07 -22.32
N PHE A 235 15.12 -0.66 -21.99
CA PHE A 235 14.18 -1.20 -22.96
C PHE A 235 13.11 -0.16 -23.23
N GLU A 236 13.38 0.69 -24.22
CA GLU A 236 12.41 1.63 -24.78
C GLU A 236 11.09 0.90 -25.11
N ASP A 237 10.00 1.50 -24.64
CA ASP A 237 8.59 1.37 -25.07
C ASP A 237 7.64 0.36 -24.41
N GLU A 238 8.05 -0.66 -23.65
CA GLU A 238 7.06 -1.50 -22.91
C GLU A 238 7.55 -1.94 -21.51
N PRO A 239 6.78 -1.64 -20.42
CA PRO A 239 7.13 -2.14 -19.09
C PRO A 239 7.01 -3.67 -19.08
N ILE A 240 8.13 -4.36 -18.86
CA ILE A 240 8.22 -5.83 -18.74
C ILE A 240 7.95 -6.24 -17.29
N VAL A 241 7.26 -7.38 -17.07
CA VAL A 241 6.98 -7.88 -15.71
C VAL A 241 8.34 -8.37 -15.22
N PRO A 242 8.87 -7.89 -14.09
CA PRO A 242 10.12 -8.41 -13.58
C PRO A 242 10.00 -9.91 -13.39
N ASP A 243 11.05 -10.63 -13.73
CA ASP A 243 11.08 -12.08 -13.56
C ASP A 243 10.70 -12.46 -12.11
N PRO A 244 9.92 -13.53 -11.88
CA PRO A 244 9.59 -14.01 -10.54
C PRO A 244 10.81 -14.17 -9.61
N VAL A 245 11.96 -14.57 -10.17
CA VAL A 245 13.26 -14.63 -9.47
C VAL A 245 13.70 -13.25 -9.01
N TYR A 246 13.65 -12.25 -9.90
CA TYR A 246 13.97 -10.87 -9.53
C TYR A 246 13.06 -10.36 -8.41
N MET A 247 11.74 -10.61 -8.51
CA MET A 247 10.82 -10.20 -7.45
C MET A 247 11.15 -10.86 -6.11
N MET A 248 11.53 -12.13 -6.11
CA MET A 248 11.90 -12.84 -4.90
C MET A 248 13.25 -12.36 -4.34
N ASP A 249 14.24 -12.05 -5.18
CA ASP A 249 15.52 -11.50 -4.74
C ASP A 249 15.36 -10.12 -4.09
N VAL A 250 14.49 -9.27 -4.64
CA VAL A 250 14.23 -7.92 -4.11
C VAL A 250 13.36 -7.95 -2.86
N TYR A 251 12.26 -8.71 -2.88
CA TYR A 251 11.23 -8.65 -1.83
C TYR A 251 11.29 -9.81 -0.83
N GLY A 252 11.99 -10.90 -1.14
CA GLY A 252 12.22 -12.02 -0.23
C GLY A 252 12.90 -11.58 1.08
N PRO A 253 14.03 -10.85 1.04
CA PRO A 253 14.66 -10.28 2.24
C PRO A 253 13.76 -9.34 3.04
N ARG A 254 12.73 -8.76 2.39
CA ARG A 254 11.78 -7.83 3.02
C ARG A 254 10.60 -8.56 3.67
N GLY A 255 10.47 -9.88 3.46
CA GLY A 255 9.48 -10.74 4.10
C GLY A 255 8.44 -11.37 3.18
N VAL A 256 8.64 -11.30 1.86
CA VAL A 256 7.93 -12.17 0.90
C VAL A 256 8.46 -13.60 1.04
N GLU A 257 7.56 -14.58 1.09
CA GLU A 257 7.91 -15.99 1.30
C GLU A 257 7.70 -16.84 0.04
N PHE A 258 6.84 -16.41 -0.88
CA PHE A 258 6.61 -17.11 -2.14
C PHE A 258 6.24 -16.16 -3.29
N VAL A 259 6.52 -16.60 -4.51
CA VAL A 259 6.08 -15.99 -5.76
C VAL A 259 5.44 -17.07 -6.62
N VAL A 260 4.27 -16.77 -7.19
CA VAL A 260 3.65 -17.62 -8.19
C VAL A 260 4.07 -17.16 -9.58
N ASP A 261 4.76 -18.04 -10.29
CA ASP A 261 5.15 -17.87 -11.68
C ASP A 261 4.09 -18.48 -12.59
N ALA A 262 3.53 -17.67 -13.49
CA ALA A 262 2.51 -18.06 -14.46
C ALA A 262 3.01 -17.95 -15.90
N GLY A 263 4.32 -17.88 -16.08
CA GLY A 263 4.96 -17.61 -17.36
C GLY A 263 5.03 -16.11 -17.70
N PRO A 264 5.62 -15.80 -18.86
CA PRO A 264 5.83 -14.42 -19.29
C PRO A 264 4.50 -13.73 -19.55
N TYR A 265 4.32 -12.55 -18.96
CA TYR A 265 3.21 -11.68 -19.29
C TYR A 265 3.46 -11.05 -20.67
N VAL A 266 2.48 -11.18 -21.57
CA VAL A 266 2.56 -10.63 -22.93
C VAL A 266 1.77 -9.33 -23.00
N GLY A 267 2.47 -8.21 -23.18
CA GLY A 267 1.90 -6.88 -23.44
C GLY A 267 2.24 -5.82 -22.39
N PRO A 268 1.81 -4.56 -22.61
CA PRO A 268 2.15 -3.45 -21.74
C PRO A 268 1.49 -3.60 -20.36
N ILE A 269 2.29 -3.46 -19.31
CA ILE A 269 1.79 -3.51 -17.94
C ILE A 269 1.36 -2.12 -17.51
N ILE A 270 0.04 -1.95 -17.50
CA ILE A 270 -0.61 -0.74 -17.04
C ILE A 270 -1.36 -1.10 -15.76
N GLY A 271 -1.26 -0.26 -14.73
CA GLY A 271 -2.00 -0.44 -13.49
C GLY A 271 -3.52 -0.47 -13.72
N SER A 272 -4.27 -0.99 -12.75
CA SER A 272 -5.73 -0.96 -12.81
C SER A 272 -6.27 0.48 -12.79
N THR A 273 -7.41 0.68 -13.44
CA THR A 273 -8.16 1.94 -13.32
C THR A 273 -8.80 2.00 -11.94
N VAL A 274 -8.56 3.07 -11.20
CA VAL A 274 -9.05 3.24 -9.82
C VAL A 274 -10.19 4.23 -9.81
N ILE A 275 -11.36 3.77 -9.35
CA ILE A 275 -12.60 4.54 -9.33
C ILE A 275 -13.14 4.58 -7.92
N ASP A 276 -13.33 5.77 -7.39
CA ASP A 276 -14.00 6.00 -6.10
C ASP A 276 -15.51 6.14 -6.31
N MET A 277 -16.27 5.34 -5.55
CA MET A 277 -17.73 5.34 -5.53
C MET A 277 -18.28 5.48 -4.10
N THR A 278 -17.46 5.94 -3.15
CA THR A 278 -17.85 6.00 -1.72
C THR A 278 -18.92 7.04 -1.41
N THR A 279 -18.99 8.13 -2.18
CA THR A 279 -19.93 9.24 -1.95
C THR A 279 -21.19 9.17 -2.82
N GLY A 280 -21.36 8.08 -3.60
CA GLY A 280 -22.44 7.93 -4.58
C GLY A 280 -22.10 8.53 -5.96
N ASP A 281 -21.28 9.58 -6.00
CA ASP A 281 -20.70 10.08 -7.24
C ASP A 281 -19.49 9.24 -7.67
N ILE A 282 -19.29 9.11 -8.98
CA ILE A 282 -18.15 8.41 -9.58
C ILE A 282 -16.99 9.38 -9.74
N SER A 283 -15.85 9.08 -9.12
CA SER A 283 -14.60 9.85 -9.27
C SER A 283 -13.47 8.93 -9.76
N VAL A 284 -12.79 9.33 -10.83
CA VAL A 284 -11.61 8.61 -11.32
C VAL A 284 -10.38 9.09 -10.56
N ILE A 285 -9.78 8.20 -9.77
CA ILE A 285 -8.56 8.49 -9.00
C ILE A 285 -7.31 8.22 -9.85
N ARG A 286 -7.37 7.21 -10.72
CA ARG A 286 -6.29 6.84 -11.64
C ARG A 286 -6.86 6.23 -12.90
N VAL A 287 -6.44 6.72 -14.06
CA VAL A 287 -6.67 6.06 -15.35
C VAL A 287 -5.59 5.00 -15.55
N GLY A 288 -6.02 3.77 -15.81
CA GLY A 288 -5.17 2.61 -16.01
C GLY A 288 -5.62 1.80 -17.24
N LYS A 289 -5.44 0.48 -17.21
CA LYS A 289 -5.82 -0.42 -18.32
C LYS A 289 -7.34 -0.48 -18.56
N GLY A 290 -8.15 -0.18 -17.54
CA GLY A 290 -9.61 -0.19 -17.64
C GLY A 290 -10.16 1.08 -18.30
N ASP A 291 -11.02 0.91 -19.29
CA ASP A 291 -11.72 2.00 -19.98
C ASP A 291 -12.65 2.78 -19.03
N VAL A 292 -12.43 4.09 -18.92
CA VAL A 292 -13.21 5.03 -18.09
C VAL A 292 -14.47 5.53 -18.80
N ALA A 293 -14.53 5.47 -20.13
CA ALA A 293 -15.69 5.93 -20.91
C ALA A 293 -16.96 5.14 -20.57
N ARG A 294 -16.80 3.89 -20.10
CA ARG A 294 -17.88 3.04 -19.55
C ARG A 294 -18.66 3.72 -18.43
N PHE A 295 -18.03 4.64 -17.70
CA PHE A 295 -18.64 5.37 -16.59
C PHE A 295 -19.20 6.75 -17.01
N GLY A 296 -19.27 7.04 -18.31
CA GLY A 296 -19.74 8.32 -18.84
C GLY A 296 -18.79 9.49 -18.55
N ILE A 297 -17.51 9.18 -18.35
CA ILE A 297 -16.44 10.14 -18.08
C ILE A 297 -15.55 10.15 -19.31
N GLU A 298 -15.31 11.32 -19.90
CA GLU A 298 -14.35 11.46 -21.00
C GLU A 298 -12.97 11.05 -20.49
N GLY A 299 -12.32 10.12 -21.20
CA GLY A 299 -10.94 9.77 -20.95
C GLY A 299 -10.00 10.97 -21.19
N PRO A 300 -8.79 10.95 -20.63
CA PRO A 300 -7.78 11.94 -20.97
C PRO A 300 -7.38 11.89 -22.45
#